data_AF-A0A2A3ANS6-F1
#
_entry.id   AF-A0A2A3ANS6-F1
#
_cell.length_a   1.000
_cell.length_b   1.000
_cell.length_c   1.000
_cell.angle_alpha   90.00
_cell.angle_beta   90.00
_cell.angle_gamma   90.00
#
_symmetry.space_group_name_H-M   'P 1'
#
loop_
_entity.id
_entity.type
_entity.pdbx_description
1 polymer ?
#
loop_
_entity_poly.entity_id
_entity_poly.type
_entity_poly.pdbx_seq_one_letter_code
_entity_poly.pdbx_strand_id
1 'polypeptide(L)' 'MKGEDAEVKHVVEVHDISPAQARELVRRHGNDWRKIDDAAKAYKDDK' A
#
# COMPACT_ATOMS: atom_id res chain seq x y z
N MET A 1 13.66 -5.73 4.90
CA MET A 1 13.76 -7.12 4.39
C MET A 1 13.33 -7.09 2.94
N LYS A 2 13.93 -7.90 2.05
CA LYS A 2 13.64 -7.88 0.61
C LYS A 2 12.15 -8.05 0.22
N GLY A 3 11.31 -8.60 1.10
CA GLY A 3 9.87 -8.74 0.89
C GLY A 3 9.09 -7.42 0.96
N GLU A 4 9.36 -6.60 1.98
CA GLU A 4 8.66 -5.32 2.19
C GLU A 4 8.80 -4.40 0.97
N ASP A 5 9.99 -4.34 0.36
CA ASP A 5 10.24 -3.51 -0.82
C ASP A 5 9.42 -3.95 -2.05
N ALA A 6 9.23 -5.26 -2.24
CA ALA A 6 8.42 -5.81 -3.33
C ALA A 6 6.92 -5.55 -3.11
N GLU A 7 6.46 -5.69 -1.87
CA GLU A 7 5.08 -5.42 -1.49
C GLU A 7 4.74 -3.94 -1.64
N VAL A 8 5.62 -3.04 -1.18
CA VAL A 8 5.47 -1.59 -1.36
C VAL A 8 5.41 -1.22 -2.84
N LYS A 9 6.30 -1.78 -3.66
CA LYS A 9 6.29 -1.53 -5.10
C LYS A 9 4.96 -1.94 -5.73
N HIS A 10 4.45 -3.12 -5.38
CA HIS A 10 3.16 -3.61 -5.88
C HIS A 10 2.00 -2.68 -5.52
N VAL A 11 1.95 -2.19 -4.28
CA VAL A 11 0.90 -1.26 -3.83
C VAL A 11 0.96 0.07 -4.59
N VAL A 12 2.16 0.61 -4.82
CA VAL A 12 2.34 1.84 -5.62
C VAL A 12 1.83 1.61 -7.05
N GLU A 13 2.19 0.49 -7.69
CA GLU A 13 1.80 0.19 -9.07
C GLU A 13 0.27 -0.02 -9.21
N VAL A 14 -0.37 -0.69 -8.26
CA VAL A 14 -1.81 -0.98 -8.31
C VAL A 14 -2.66 0.24 -7.93
N HIS A 15 -2.24 0.99 -6.91
CA HIS A 15 -3.05 2.04 -6.31
C HIS A 15 -2.60 3.45 -6.68
N ASP A 16 -1.50 3.65 -7.40
CA ASP A 16 -1.01 4.97 -7.81
C ASP A 16 -0.87 5.95 -6.63
N ILE A 17 -0.40 5.45 -5.49
CA ILE A 17 -0.11 6.24 -4.28
C ILE A 17 1.39 6.39 -4.09
N SER A 18 1.81 7.32 -3.23
CA SER A 18 3.24 7.51 -2.97
C SER A 18 3.87 6.27 -2.30
N PRO A 19 5.17 5.99 -2.52
CA PRO A 19 5.88 4.91 -1.84
C PRO A 19 5.82 5.00 -0.31
N ALA A 20 5.72 6.21 0.25
CA ALA A 20 5.59 6.42 1.69
C ALA A 20 4.22 5.93 2.21
N GLN A 21 3.13 6.27 1.52
CA GLN A 21 1.78 5.77 1.85
C GLN A 21 1.72 4.26 1.70
N ALA A 22 2.24 3.71 0.60
CA ALA A 22 2.32 2.27 0.39
C ALA A 22 3.11 1.55 1.49
N ARG A 23 4.23 2.12 1.94
CA ARG A 23 5.03 1.58 3.04
C ARG A 23 4.32 1.61 4.38
N GLU A 24 3.54 2.65 4.64
CA GLU A 24 2.68 2.70 5.82
C GLU A 24 1.63 1.58 5.79
N LEU A 25 0.98 1.36 4.65
CA LEU A 25 -0.03 0.31 4.48
C LEU A 25 0.57 -1.09 4.70
N VAL A 26 1.70 -1.39 4.05
CA VAL A 26 2.40 -2.68 4.21
C VAL A 26 2.84 -2.90 5.66
N ARG A 27 3.35 -1.86 6.34
CA ARG A 27 3.72 -1.97 7.76
C ARG A 27 2.52 -2.17 8.68
N ARG A 28 1.40 -1.51 8.40
CA ARG A 28 0.18 -1.56 9.23
C ARG A 28 -0.58 -2.89 9.06
N HIS A 29 -0.59 -3.44 7.86
CA HIS A 29 -1.46 -4.57 7.50
C HIS A 29 -0.69 -5.85 7.14
N GLY A 30 0.64 -5.79 6.99
CA GLY A 30 1.44 -6.93 6.57
C GLY A 30 0.95 -7.48 5.22
N ASN A 31 0.69 -8.78 5.17
CA ASN A 31 0.21 -9.47 3.97
C ASN A 31 -1.33 -9.51 3.85
N ASP A 32 -2.05 -8.73 4.64
CA ASP A 32 -3.51 -8.59 4.50
C ASP A 32 -3.85 -7.65 3.33
N TRP A 33 -3.71 -8.19 2.12
CA TRP A 33 -3.94 -7.47 0.86
C TRP A 33 -5.34 -6.87 0.76
N ARG A 34 -6.34 -7.52 1.35
CA ARG A 34 -7.71 -7.00 1.35
C ARG A 34 -7.81 -5.69 2.13
N LYS A 35 -7.16 -5.59 3.29
CA LYS A 35 -7.11 -4.34 4.06
C LYS A 35 -6.27 -3.27 3.39
N ILE A 36 -5.16 -3.65 2.77
CA ILE A 36 -4.32 -2.71 2.00
C ILE A 36 -5.12 -2.10 0.85
N ASP A 37 -5.87 -2.91 0.09
CA ASP A 37 -6.69 -2.43 -1.02
C ASP A 37 -7.81 -1.49 -0.57
N ASP A 38 -8.45 -1.79 0.56
CA ASP A 38 -9.50 -0.94 1.13
C ASP A 38 -8.94 0.42 1.59
N ALA A 39 -7.84 0.39 2.36
CA ALA A 39 -7.19 1.59 2.84
C ALA A 39 -6.55 2.42 1.71
N ALA A 40 -6.03 1.78 0.66
CA ALA A 40 -5.43 2.47 -0.47
C ALA A 40 -6.45 3.26 -1.30
N LYS A 41 -7.68 2.76 -1.44
CA LYS A 41 -8.78 3.48 -2.10
C LYS A 41 -9.12 4.79 -1.40
N ALA A 42 -9.09 4.81 -0.07
CA ALA A 42 -9.37 6.02 0.71
C ALA A 42 -8.40 7.19 0.43
N TYR A 43 -7.16 6.91 -0.01
CA TYR A 43 -6.23 7.99 -0.43
C TYR A 43 -6.61 8.66 -1.75
N LYS A 44 -7.44 8.00 -2.59
CA LYS A 44 -7.94 8.57 -3.85
C LYS A 44 -9.19 9.43 -3.65
N ASP A 45 -10.04 9.05 -2.70
CA ASP A 45 -11.26 9.78 -2.36
C ASP A 45 -10.99 11.11 -1.63
N ASP A 46 -9.82 11.27 -1.00
CA ASP A 46 -9.43 12.49 -0.27
C ASP A 46 -8.84 13.59 -1.19
N LYS A 47 -8.89 13.42 -2.53
CA LYS A 47 -8.23 14.31 -3.51
C LYS A 47 -9.19 14.99 -4.48
#